data_AF-A0A2D4WTM0-F1
#
_entry.id   AF-A0A2D4WTM0-F1
#
_cell.length_a   1.000
_cell.length_b   1.000
_cell.length_c   1.000
_cell.angle_alpha   90.00
_cell.angle_beta   90.00
_cell.angle_gamma   90.00
#
_symmetry.space_group_name_H-M   'P 1'
#
loop_
_entity.id
_entity.type
_entity.pdbx_description
1 polymer ?
#
loop_
_entity_poly.entity_id
_entity_poly.type
_entity_poly.pdbx_seq_one_letter_code
_entity_poly.pdbx_strand_id
1 'polypeptide(L)'
;MSTSFADVYTDGSFDQGPDNSNLDLTSVEVTNDESNVFFSVTTRDFADWTKYMVFVDSIDDAGADGNNNGWVRNVEMGPAGIDYFMGAWVDGGGGTALYGWDGAWSDSSGGSVVNIDGAAKTVTMSISLATLGLELGDSLRFEIGTTGGNEGDPATDLMNGTSASWGGVSSFGTLLEYTTVPAPGALSLLVAAGLVARRRRA
;
A
#
# COMPACT_ATOMS: atom_id res chain seq x y z
N MET A 1 -17.78 -11.18 -1.20
CA MET A 1 -17.16 -9.85 -1.13
C MET A 1 -17.35 -9.20 -2.49
N SER A 2 -17.89 -7.99 -2.53
CA SER A 2 -17.98 -7.20 -3.76
C SER A 2 -16.86 -6.18 -3.70
N THR A 3 -15.91 -6.26 -4.62
CA THR A 3 -14.80 -5.31 -4.76
C THR A 3 -15.24 -4.10 -5.57
N SER A 4 -14.63 -2.94 -5.32
CA SER A 4 -14.87 -1.69 -6.04
C SER A 4 -14.04 -1.57 -7.32
N PHE A 5 -14.15 -0.44 -8.03
CA PHE A 5 -13.25 -0.13 -9.16
C PHE A 5 -11.83 0.11 -8.63
N ALA A 6 -10.84 -0.43 -9.33
CA ALA A 6 -9.44 -0.33 -8.96
C ALA A 6 -8.74 0.84 -9.69
N ASP A 7 -7.82 1.49 -8.99
CA ASP A 7 -6.88 2.45 -9.57
C ASP A 7 -5.54 1.75 -9.80
N VAL A 8 -4.90 2.02 -10.93
CA VAL A 8 -3.61 1.41 -11.30
C VAL A 8 -2.56 2.51 -11.43
N TYR A 9 -1.51 2.37 -10.63
CA TYR A 9 -0.32 3.21 -10.64
C TYR A 9 0.78 2.41 -11.33
N THR A 10 1.36 2.97 -12.37
CA THR A 10 2.42 2.33 -13.14
C THR A 10 3.77 2.88 -12.75
N ASP A 11 4.76 2.01 -12.66
CA ASP A 11 6.14 2.40 -12.44
C ASP A 11 6.96 2.26 -13.73
N GLY A 12 8.17 2.80 -13.72
CA GLY A 12 9.18 2.49 -14.71
C GLY A 12 9.54 1.00 -14.75
N SER A 13 10.53 0.67 -15.53
CA SER A 13 11.16 -0.63 -15.41
C SER A 13 12.64 -0.42 -15.61
N PHE A 14 13.45 -1.26 -14.97
CA PHE A 14 14.91 -1.13 -14.98
C PHE A 14 15.40 0.17 -14.32
N ASP A 15 14.65 0.71 -13.37
CA ASP A 15 14.95 1.91 -12.59
C ASP A 15 15.14 1.66 -11.09
N GLN A 16 15.08 0.40 -10.67
CA GLN A 16 15.50 -0.01 -9.35
C GLN A 16 17.00 0.24 -9.11
N GLY A 17 17.39 0.44 -7.86
CA GLY A 17 18.79 0.70 -7.46
C GLY A 17 19.77 -0.41 -7.87
N PRO A 18 19.68 -1.62 -7.31
CA PRO A 18 20.50 -2.78 -7.71
C PRO A 18 19.84 -3.57 -8.85
N ASP A 19 20.61 -4.15 -9.78
CA ASP A 19 20.04 -4.96 -10.89
C ASP A 19 19.46 -6.31 -10.42
N ASN A 20 18.29 -6.25 -9.77
CA ASN A 20 17.50 -7.33 -9.23
C ASN A 20 16.06 -7.16 -9.71
N SER A 21 15.66 -7.92 -10.73
CA SER A 21 14.33 -7.82 -11.35
C SER A 21 13.17 -8.13 -10.39
N ASN A 22 13.41 -8.86 -9.31
CA ASN A 22 12.42 -9.16 -8.28
C ASN A 22 12.12 -7.99 -7.33
N LEU A 23 12.90 -6.92 -7.43
CA LEU A 23 12.71 -5.67 -6.68
C LEU A 23 12.20 -4.55 -7.58
N ASP A 24 12.34 -4.69 -8.89
CA ASP A 24 11.91 -3.72 -9.90
C ASP A 24 10.38 -3.70 -9.98
N LEU A 25 9.77 -2.63 -9.47
CA LEU A 25 8.32 -2.43 -9.50
C LEU A 25 7.87 -2.17 -10.94
N THR A 26 6.62 -2.50 -11.24
CA THR A 26 6.04 -2.21 -12.56
C THR A 26 4.62 -1.66 -12.44
N SER A 27 3.88 -2.09 -11.42
CA SER A 27 2.59 -1.53 -11.11
C SER A 27 2.14 -1.84 -9.69
N VAL A 28 1.26 -0.97 -9.20
CA VAL A 28 0.43 -1.21 -8.02
C VAL A 28 -1.02 -0.98 -8.42
N GLU A 29 -1.85 -1.98 -8.22
CA GLU A 29 -3.30 -1.84 -8.29
C GLU A 29 -3.85 -1.66 -6.88
N VAL A 30 -4.63 -0.59 -6.67
CA VAL A 30 -5.29 -0.30 -5.40
C VAL A 30 -6.80 -0.42 -5.57
N THR A 31 -7.43 -1.20 -4.69
CA THR A 31 -8.89 -1.36 -4.64
C THR A 31 -9.35 -1.48 -3.20
N ASN A 32 -10.66 -1.45 -2.95
CA ASN A 32 -11.22 -1.68 -1.62
C ASN A 32 -12.48 -2.55 -1.67
N ASP A 33 -12.78 -3.16 -0.52
CA ASP A 33 -14.12 -3.66 -0.20
C ASP A 33 -14.71 -2.84 0.96
N GLU A 34 -15.75 -3.36 1.61
CA GLU A 34 -16.41 -2.68 2.73
C GLU A 34 -15.55 -2.59 3.99
N SER A 35 -14.42 -3.28 4.07
CA SER A 35 -13.63 -3.43 5.30
C SER A 35 -12.14 -3.25 5.13
N ASN A 36 -11.60 -3.39 3.91
CA ASN A 36 -10.17 -3.33 3.65
C ASN A 36 -9.87 -2.57 2.36
N VAL A 37 -8.71 -1.91 2.35
CA VAL A 37 -8.01 -1.53 1.13
C VAL A 37 -7.04 -2.65 0.77
N PHE A 38 -6.84 -2.88 -0.53
CA PHE A 38 -5.96 -3.89 -1.09
C PHE A 38 -4.92 -3.24 -1.99
N PHE A 39 -3.67 -3.65 -1.85
CA PHE A 39 -2.54 -3.25 -2.68
C PHE A 39 -1.99 -4.49 -3.39
N SER A 40 -2.21 -4.59 -4.70
CA SER A 40 -1.64 -5.64 -5.54
C SER A 40 -0.39 -5.11 -6.21
N VAL A 41 0.77 -5.49 -5.70
CA VAL A 41 2.08 -4.99 -6.12
C VAL A 41 2.71 -5.97 -7.09
N THR A 42 3.04 -5.52 -8.31
CA THR A 42 3.63 -6.34 -9.37
C THR A 42 5.05 -5.89 -9.68
N THR A 43 5.98 -6.84 -9.69
CA THR A 43 7.40 -6.63 -10.01
C THR A 43 7.79 -7.28 -11.34
N ARG A 44 8.92 -6.86 -11.94
CA ARG A 44 9.40 -7.40 -13.23
C ARG A 44 9.71 -8.89 -13.17
N ASP A 45 10.11 -9.38 -12.00
CA ASP A 45 10.28 -10.81 -11.69
C ASP A 45 9.85 -11.12 -10.26
N PHE A 46 9.92 -12.38 -9.85
CA PHE A 46 9.57 -12.80 -8.49
C PHE A 46 10.72 -13.58 -7.85
N ALA A 47 11.00 -13.27 -6.58
CA ALA A 47 11.89 -14.08 -5.75
C ALA A 47 11.32 -14.23 -4.35
N ASP A 48 11.61 -15.36 -3.72
CA ASP A 48 11.10 -15.71 -2.38
C ASP A 48 11.66 -14.81 -1.27
N TRP A 49 12.74 -14.07 -1.51
CA TRP A 49 13.32 -13.16 -0.55
C TRP A 49 12.84 -11.70 -0.69
N THR A 50 12.05 -11.36 -1.71
CA THR A 50 11.53 -9.98 -1.89
C THR A 50 10.75 -9.53 -0.65
N LYS A 51 10.95 -8.27 -0.27
CA LYS A 51 10.18 -7.59 0.76
C LYS A 51 9.48 -6.38 0.16
N TYR A 52 8.28 -6.10 0.65
CA TYR A 52 7.44 -5.01 0.20
C TYR A 52 7.18 -4.07 1.38
N MET A 53 7.08 -2.79 1.10
CA MET A 53 6.78 -1.74 2.07
C MET A 53 5.58 -0.94 1.58
N VAL A 54 4.63 -0.72 2.48
CA VAL A 54 3.47 0.16 2.27
C VAL A 54 3.56 1.24 3.35
N PHE A 55 3.73 2.49 2.92
CA PHE A 55 3.65 3.66 3.77
C PHE A 55 2.28 4.28 3.56
N VAL A 56 1.55 4.58 4.64
CA VAL A 56 0.21 5.16 4.57
C VAL A 56 0.11 6.35 5.50
N ASP A 57 -0.40 7.44 4.96
CA ASP A 57 -0.90 8.63 5.65
C ASP A 57 -2.42 8.60 5.47
N SER A 58 -3.13 8.50 6.58
CA SER A 58 -4.54 8.10 6.60
C SER A 58 -5.50 9.26 6.85
N ILE A 59 -5.16 10.25 7.67
CA ILE A 59 -6.14 11.22 8.17
C ILE A 59 -5.61 12.66 8.26
N ASP A 60 -4.29 12.88 8.28
CA ASP A 60 -3.70 14.21 8.32
C ASP A 60 -2.25 14.24 7.78
N ASP A 61 -1.72 15.44 7.46
CA ASP A 61 -0.29 15.63 7.15
C ASP A 61 0.61 15.50 8.41
N ALA A 62 0.17 14.73 9.41
CA ALA A 62 0.90 14.49 10.64
C ALA A 62 1.28 13.01 10.71
N GLY A 63 2.42 12.71 11.33
CA GLY A 63 2.89 11.33 11.43
C GLY A 63 4.39 11.26 11.58
N ALA A 64 4.95 10.11 11.22
CA ALA A 64 6.39 9.93 11.15
C ALA A 64 6.97 10.62 9.92
N ASP A 65 7.99 11.43 10.16
CA ASP A 65 8.76 12.13 9.12
C ASP A 65 10.21 11.63 9.11
N GLY A 66 10.92 11.99 8.04
CA GLY A 66 12.33 11.72 7.91
C GLY A 66 12.64 10.26 7.62
N ASN A 67 13.87 9.85 7.96
CA ASN A 67 14.31 8.47 7.84
C ASN A 67 13.90 7.62 9.05
N ASN A 68 12.60 7.32 9.16
CA ASN A 68 12.01 6.72 10.35
C ASN A 68 10.77 5.87 10.04
N ASN A 69 10.96 4.57 9.79
CA ASN A 69 9.86 3.62 9.53
C ASN A 69 9.94 2.40 10.46
N GLY A 70 8.84 1.63 10.55
CA GLY A 70 8.70 0.51 11.49
C GLY A 70 9.71 -0.64 11.33
N TRP A 71 10.38 -0.73 10.18
CA TRP A 71 11.47 -1.69 9.93
C TRP A 71 12.87 -1.09 9.95
N VAL A 72 12.98 0.21 10.26
CA VAL A 72 14.25 0.94 10.28
C VAL A 72 15.00 0.78 8.94
N ARG A 73 14.24 0.82 7.84
CA ARG A 73 14.79 0.88 6.47
C ARG A 73 15.33 2.26 6.19
N ASN A 74 16.33 2.34 5.31
CA ASN A 74 16.99 3.61 4.99
C ASN A 74 16.21 4.38 3.92
N VAL A 75 15.04 4.89 4.33
CA VAL A 75 14.06 5.54 3.47
C VAL A 75 13.72 6.90 4.06
N GLU A 76 14.21 7.97 3.44
CA GLU A 76 13.93 9.35 3.81
C GLU A 76 12.54 9.76 3.29
N MET A 77 11.57 9.86 4.20
CA MET A 77 10.17 10.11 3.87
C MET A 77 9.85 11.62 3.77
N GLY A 78 10.82 12.51 4.04
CA GLY A 78 10.57 13.94 4.06
C GLY A 78 9.51 14.33 5.11
N PRO A 79 8.68 15.35 4.84
CA PRO A 79 7.56 15.74 5.70
C PRO A 79 6.26 15.00 5.33
N ALA A 80 6.33 13.72 4.94
CA ALA A 80 5.19 12.99 4.42
C ALA A 80 4.17 12.54 5.47
N GLY A 81 4.47 12.68 6.77
CA GLY A 81 3.49 12.42 7.83
C GLY A 81 2.94 10.99 7.83
N ILE A 82 3.81 9.98 7.84
CA ILE A 82 3.34 8.59 7.73
C ILE A 82 2.73 8.11 9.06
N ASP A 83 1.44 7.77 9.04
CA ASP A 83 0.70 7.20 10.16
C ASP A 83 0.95 5.70 10.34
N TYR A 84 1.00 4.97 9.23
CA TYR A 84 1.11 3.52 9.20
C TYR A 84 2.22 3.06 8.27
N PHE A 85 2.99 2.08 8.75
CA PHE A 85 3.97 1.37 7.95
C PHE A 85 3.64 -0.11 7.98
N MET A 86 3.49 -0.72 6.81
CA MET A 86 3.37 -2.17 6.67
C MET A 86 4.55 -2.71 5.88
N GLY A 87 5.33 -3.56 6.52
CA GLY A 87 6.27 -4.40 5.80
C GLY A 87 5.65 -5.77 5.51
N ALA A 88 5.91 -6.33 4.33
CA ALA A 88 5.47 -7.66 3.95
C ALA A 88 6.61 -8.51 3.35
N TRP A 89 6.51 -9.82 3.53
CA TRP A 89 7.47 -10.80 3.01
C TRP A 89 6.76 -11.99 2.38
N VAL A 90 7.46 -12.68 1.48
CA VAL A 90 6.94 -13.86 0.76
C VAL A 90 7.69 -15.16 1.09
N ASP A 91 8.82 -15.10 1.80
CA ASP A 91 9.52 -16.29 2.30
C ASP A 91 8.78 -16.93 3.47
N GLY A 92 9.08 -18.20 3.75
CA GLY A 92 8.60 -18.89 4.95
C GLY A 92 7.08 -19.02 5.09
N GLY A 93 6.33 -18.88 3.98
CA GLY A 93 4.86 -18.87 3.97
C GLY A 93 4.24 -17.47 3.92
N GLY A 94 5.07 -16.43 3.92
CA GLY A 94 4.68 -15.03 3.81
C GLY A 94 4.08 -14.45 5.08
N GLY A 95 3.94 -13.13 5.10
CA GLY A 95 3.37 -12.42 6.25
C GLY A 95 3.52 -10.91 6.15
N THR A 96 2.94 -10.22 7.12
CA THR A 96 3.03 -8.77 7.28
C THR A 96 3.39 -8.40 8.70
N ALA A 97 4.04 -7.24 8.86
CA ALA A 97 4.16 -6.51 10.11
C ALA A 97 3.61 -5.11 9.87
N LEU A 98 2.45 -4.82 10.47
CA LEU A 98 1.82 -3.51 10.42
C LEU A 98 2.16 -2.75 11.68
N TYR A 99 2.58 -1.50 11.52
CA TYR A 99 2.92 -0.58 12.60
C TYR A 99 2.08 0.68 12.48
N GLY A 100 1.62 1.19 13.63
CA GLY A 100 1.02 2.51 13.75
C GLY A 100 1.96 3.47 14.49
N TRP A 101 1.90 4.75 14.11
CA TRP A 101 2.65 5.83 14.72
C TRP A 101 1.82 6.59 15.75
N ASP A 102 2.32 6.68 16.98
CA ASP A 102 1.81 7.58 18.03
C ASP A 102 3.00 8.17 18.80
N GLY A 103 3.84 8.93 18.08
CA GLY A 103 5.13 9.44 18.57
C GLY A 103 6.25 8.39 18.61
N ALA A 104 5.92 7.12 18.43
CA ALA A 104 6.81 6.00 18.16
C ALA A 104 6.07 4.91 17.37
N TRP A 105 6.82 4.08 16.64
CA TRP A 105 6.26 2.90 15.95
C TRP A 105 5.90 1.81 16.95
N SER A 106 4.68 1.27 16.83
CA SER A 106 4.21 0.12 17.62
C SER A 106 3.39 -0.84 16.77
N ASP A 107 3.40 -2.12 17.13
CA ASP A 107 2.66 -3.15 16.40
C ASP A 107 1.16 -2.81 16.37
N SER A 108 0.57 -2.95 15.18
CA SER A 108 -0.86 -2.79 14.94
C SER A 108 -1.43 -4.01 14.22
N SER A 109 -2.72 -4.25 14.41
CA SER A 109 -3.45 -5.35 13.78
C SER A 109 -4.21 -4.87 12.54
N GLY A 110 -4.50 -5.78 11.61
CA GLY A 110 -5.35 -5.50 10.45
C GLY A 110 -4.62 -5.48 9.11
N GLY A 111 -3.30 -5.69 9.10
CA GLY A 111 -2.52 -6.00 7.90
C GLY A 111 -2.56 -7.49 7.57
N SER A 112 -2.56 -7.85 6.28
CA SER A 112 -2.46 -9.25 5.82
C SER A 112 -1.84 -9.32 4.44
N VAL A 113 -1.14 -10.43 4.16
CA VAL A 113 -0.95 -10.90 2.78
C VAL A 113 -2.19 -11.71 2.40
N VAL A 114 -2.85 -11.30 1.32
CA VAL A 114 -4.07 -11.95 0.81
C VAL A 114 -3.72 -13.00 -0.23
N ASN A 115 -2.75 -12.71 -1.10
CA ASN A 115 -2.32 -13.61 -2.16
C ASN A 115 -0.85 -13.39 -2.50
N ILE A 116 -0.15 -14.48 -2.84
CA ILE A 116 1.20 -14.46 -3.39
C ILE A 116 1.14 -15.26 -4.70
N ASP A 117 1.21 -14.56 -5.83
CA ASP A 117 1.23 -15.18 -7.15
C ASP A 117 2.59 -14.96 -7.82
N GLY A 118 3.51 -15.90 -7.62
CA GLY A 118 4.84 -15.83 -8.23
C GLY A 118 4.83 -15.98 -9.76
N ALA A 119 3.76 -16.52 -10.36
CA ALA A 119 3.65 -16.64 -11.82
C ALA A 119 3.22 -15.30 -12.44
N ALA A 120 2.29 -14.60 -11.79
CA ALA A 120 1.92 -13.23 -12.13
C ALA A 120 2.95 -12.20 -11.65
N LYS A 121 3.83 -12.59 -10.71
CA LYS A 121 4.81 -11.73 -10.02
C LYS A 121 4.13 -10.65 -9.17
N THR A 122 2.97 -11.01 -8.62
CA THR A 122 2.10 -10.09 -7.90
C THR A 122 1.91 -10.56 -6.46
N VAL A 123 2.05 -9.64 -5.52
CA VAL A 123 1.70 -9.85 -4.10
C VAL A 123 0.58 -8.91 -3.75
N THR A 124 -0.55 -9.47 -3.28
CA THR A 124 -1.69 -8.70 -2.82
C THR A 124 -1.66 -8.62 -1.29
N MET A 125 -1.55 -7.41 -0.77
CA MET A 125 -1.64 -7.10 0.65
C MET A 125 -2.94 -6.36 0.94
N SER A 126 -3.40 -6.39 2.19
CA SER A 126 -4.56 -5.62 2.63
C SER A 126 -4.32 -4.96 3.97
N ILE A 127 -4.96 -3.81 4.18
CA ILE A 127 -5.06 -3.16 5.48
C ILE A 127 -6.53 -2.86 5.76
N SER A 128 -6.98 -3.14 6.99
CA SER A 128 -8.34 -2.80 7.40
C SER A 128 -8.57 -1.29 7.39
N LEU A 129 -9.69 -0.87 6.79
CA LEU A 129 -10.13 0.53 6.81
C LEU A 129 -10.33 1.04 8.24
N ALA A 130 -10.88 0.19 9.12
CA ALA A 130 -11.07 0.55 10.52
C ALA A 130 -9.74 0.80 11.26
N THR A 131 -8.68 0.03 10.94
CA THR A 131 -7.34 0.29 11.48
C THR A 131 -6.83 1.63 11.00
N LEU A 132 -7.02 1.96 9.72
CA LEU A 132 -6.63 3.25 9.16
C LEU A 132 -7.53 4.41 9.62
N GLY A 133 -8.59 4.15 10.40
CA GLY A 133 -9.59 5.15 10.79
C GLY A 133 -10.42 5.69 9.62
N LEU A 134 -10.47 4.95 8.50
CA LEU A 134 -11.15 5.35 7.27
C LEU A 134 -12.55 4.74 7.18
N GLU A 135 -13.46 5.50 6.60
CA GLU A 135 -14.76 5.05 6.12
C GLU A 135 -14.81 5.05 4.58
N LEU A 136 -15.82 4.41 4.01
CA LEU A 136 -16.03 4.44 2.55
C LEU A 136 -16.32 5.87 2.09
N GLY A 137 -15.51 6.35 1.14
CA GLY A 137 -15.56 7.72 0.62
C GLY A 137 -14.38 8.57 1.08
N ASP A 138 -13.62 8.12 2.08
CA ASP A 138 -12.40 8.79 2.52
C ASP A 138 -11.23 8.46 1.58
N SER A 139 -10.30 9.41 1.48
CA SER A 139 -9.02 9.22 0.79
C SER A 139 -7.95 8.74 1.76
N LEU A 140 -7.05 7.90 1.26
CA LEU A 140 -5.76 7.64 1.88
C LEU A 140 -4.63 8.06 0.94
N ARG A 141 -3.49 8.41 1.52
CA ARG A 141 -2.26 8.70 0.81
C ARG A 141 -1.24 7.62 1.11
N PHE A 142 -0.45 7.24 0.12
CA PHE A 142 0.46 6.12 0.27
C PHE A 142 1.70 6.19 -0.62
N GLU A 143 2.70 5.40 -0.25
CA GLU A 143 3.86 5.06 -1.07
C GLU A 143 4.11 3.54 -0.97
N ILE A 144 4.60 2.95 -2.06
CA ILE A 144 4.96 1.53 -2.12
C ILE A 144 6.43 1.42 -2.51
N GLY A 145 7.15 0.56 -1.81
CA GLY A 145 8.52 0.22 -2.19
C GLY A 145 8.83 -1.26 -2.08
N THR A 146 9.89 -1.67 -2.75
CA THR A 146 10.52 -2.98 -2.56
C THR A 146 11.85 -2.82 -1.83
N THR A 147 12.28 -3.85 -1.12
CA THR A 147 13.54 -3.82 -0.38
C THR A 147 14.08 -5.22 -0.09
N GLY A 148 15.29 -5.27 0.47
CA GLY A 148 15.95 -6.49 0.96
C GLY A 148 15.43 -6.93 2.33
N GLY A 149 16.15 -7.81 3.02
CA GLY A 149 15.74 -8.37 4.32
C GLY A 149 16.39 -7.75 5.56
N ASN A 150 17.35 -6.83 5.39
CA ASN A 150 18.17 -6.33 6.50
C ASN A 150 17.70 -4.96 7.00
N GLU A 151 18.02 -4.69 8.26
CA GLU A 151 17.96 -3.34 8.82
C GLU A 151 18.87 -2.39 8.02
N GLY A 152 18.39 -1.17 7.75
CA GLY A 152 19.13 -0.18 6.97
C GLY A 152 19.20 -0.43 5.47
N ASP A 153 18.61 -1.50 4.94
CA ASP A 153 18.37 -1.61 3.50
C ASP A 153 17.46 -0.44 3.06
N PRO A 154 17.75 0.27 1.95
CA PRO A 154 16.85 1.29 1.43
C PRO A 154 15.66 0.64 0.72
N ALA A 155 14.71 1.47 0.30
CA ALA A 155 13.83 1.06 -0.78
C ALA A 155 14.69 0.95 -2.05
N THR A 156 14.84 -0.28 -2.52
CA THR A 156 15.55 -0.54 -3.78
C THR A 156 14.74 -0.10 -4.97
N ASP A 157 13.42 -0.04 -4.78
CA ASP A 157 12.53 0.63 -5.70
C ASP A 157 11.37 1.31 -4.97
N LEU A 158 10.90 2.44 -5.51
CA LEU A 158 9.79 3.25 -4.99
C LEU A 158 8.89 3.69 -6.14
N MET A 159 7.56 3.56 -5.98
CA MET A 159 6.61 3.96 -7.02
C MET A 159 6.64 5.46 -7.33
N ASN A 160 6.87 6.31 -6.32
CA ASN A 160 6.84 7.76 -6.48
C ASN A 160 7.97 8.45 -5.69
N GLY A 161 9.20 8.00 -5.91
CA GLY A 161 10.37 8.53 -5.22
C GLY A 161 11.69 8.39 -5.97
N THR A 162 12.79 8.47 -5.22
CA THR A 162 14.14 8.20 -5.67
C THR A 162 14.60 6.88 -5.04
N SER A 163 14.68 5.84 -5.86
CA SER A 163 15.18 4.51 -5.52
C SER A 163 16.68 4.53 -5.20
N ALA A 164 17.16 3.57 -4.39
CA ALA A 164 18.58 3.51 -4.02
C ALA A 164 19.18 2.10 -4.06
N SER A 165 20.47 2.02 -4.34
CA SER A 165 21.25 0.79 -4.20
C SER A 165 21.57 0.49 -2.73
N TRP A 166 21.96 -0.76 -2.44
CA TRP A 166 22.36 -1.22 -1.11
C TRP A 166 23.36 -0.27 -0.41
N GLY A 167 23.08 0.07 0.85
CA GLY A 167 23.84 1.03 1.64
C GLY A 167 23.58 2.51 1.30
N GLY A 168 22.78 2.79 0.26
CA GLY A 168 22.26 4.11 -0.05
C GLY A 168 21.01 4.46 0.75
N VAL A 169 20.51 5.69 0.56
CA VAL A 169 19.26 6.21 1.13
C VAL A 169 18.30 6.45 -0.03
N SER A 170 17.14 5.80 -0.02
CA SER A 170 16.05 6.13 -0.94
C SER A 170 15.22 7.27 -0.36
N SER A 171 14.49 8.02 -1.17
CA SER A 171 13.66 9.11 -0.65
C SER A 171 12.36 9.31 -1.41
N PHE A 172 11.32 9.73 -0.69
CA PHE A 172 10.07 10.22 -1.25
C PHE A 172 9.58 11.39 -0.39
N GLY A 173 8.50 12.05 -0.83
CA GLY A 173 7.91 13.15 -0.06
C GLY A 173 6.53 13.57 -0.57
N THR A 174 6.24 13.29 -1.85
CA THR A 174 4.88 13.33 -2.37
C THR A 174 4.31 11.92 -2.36
N LEU A 175 3.10 11.74 -1.84
CA LEU A 175 2.42 10.46 -1.82
C LEU A 175 1.46 10.31 -2.99
N LEU A 176 1.19 9.06 -3.37
CA LEU A 176 0.06 8.69 -4.22
C LEU A 176 -1.24 8.78 -3.39
N GLU A 177 -2.39 8.91 -4.04
CA GLU A 177 -3.68 9.04 -3.34
C GLU A 177 -4.71 8.08 -3.93
N TYR A 178 -5.51 7.45 -3.07
CA TYR A 178 -6.65 6.59 -3.43
C TYR A 178 -7.87 6.95 -2.59
N THR A 179 -9.03 7.13 -3.24
CA THR A 179 -10.31 7.32 -2.54
C THR A 179 -11.07 6.01 -2.46
N THR A 180 -11.38 5.58 -1.23
CA THR A 180 -12.19 4.39 -1.01
C THR A 180 -13.60 4.60 -1.57
N VAL A 181 -14.15 3.58 -2.22
CA VAL A 181 -15.45 3.68 -2.88
C VAL A 181 -16.37 2.54 -2.48
N PRO A 182 -17.69 2.78 -2.37
CA PRO A 182 -18.64 1.71 -2.10
C PRO A 182 -18.63 0.65 -3.19
N ALA A 183 -18.90 -0.60 -2.79
CA ALA A 183 -19.08 -1.69 -3.73
C ALA A 183 -20.14 -1.34 -4.80
N PRO A 184 -19.97 -1.75 -6.08
CA PRO A 184 -20.90 -1.42 -7.17
C PRO A 184 -22.37 -1.82 -6.89
N GLY A 185 -22.58 -2.86 -6.09
CA GLY A 185 -23.90 -3.30 -5.64
C GLY A 185 -24.62 -2.30 -4.71
N ALA A 186 -23.88 -1.58 -3.87
CA ALA A 186 -24.45 -0.59 -2.94
C ALA A 186 -24.99 0.64 -3.70
N LEU A 187 -24.27 1.09 -4.75
CA LEU A 187 -24.72 2.16 -5.63
C LEU A 187 -25.99 1.76 -6.40
N SER A 188 -26.04 0.51 -6.89
CA SER A 188 -27.19 -0.01 -7.62
C SER A 188 -28.46 -0.10 -6.76
N LEU A 189 -28.33 -0.48 -5.48
CA LEU A 189 -29.45 -0.54 -4.55
C LEU A 189 -30.00 0.85 -4.21
N LEU A 190 -29.13 1.85 -4.06
CA LEU A 190 -29.57 3.24 -3.82
C LEU A 190 -30.34 3.81 -5.00
N VAL A 191 -29.87 3.56 -6.23
CA VAL A 191 -30.58 3.94 -7.47
C VAL A 191 -31.92 3.22 -7.57
N ALA A 192 -31.98 1.92 -7.28
CA ALA A 192 -33.22 1.14 -7.30
C ALA A 192 -34.23 1.61 -6.22
N ALA A 193 -33.77 1.87 -5.01
CA ALA A 193 -34.59 2.39 -3.91
C ALA A 193 -35.15 3.78 -4.24
N GLY A 194 -34.33 4.67 -4.81
CA GLY A 194 -34.78 5.99 -5.29
C GLY A 194 -35.84 5.88 -6.39
N LEU A 195 -35.69 4.93 -7.31
CA LEU A 195 -36.66 4.71 -8.40
C LEU A 195 -37.99 4.14 -7.87
N VAL A 196 -37.94 3.22 -6.91
CA VAL A 196 -39.14 2.65 -6.25
C VAL A 196 -39.86 3.70 -5.40
N ALA A 197 -39.14 4.56 -4.69
CA ALA A 197 -39.71 5.66 -3.92
C ALA A 197 -40.40 6.69 -4.81
N ARG A 198 -39.81 7.03 -5.96
CA ARG A 198 -40.42 7.94 -6.96
C ARG A 198 -41.71 7.37 -7.55
N ARG A 199 -41.78 6.05 -7.76
CA ARG A 199 -42.97 5.37 -8.30
C ARG A 199 -44.13 5.30 -7.32
N ARG A 200 -43.87 5.41 -6.01
CA ARG A 200 -44.90 5.43 -4.95
C ARG A 200 -45.43 6.84 -4.64
N ARG A 201 -44.86 7.89 -5.25
CA ARG A 201 -45.29 9.29 -5.11
C ARG A 201 -45.97 9.84 -6.37
N ALA A 202 -46.29 8.99 -7.34
CA ALA A 202 -47.04 9.33 -8.55
C ALA A 202 -48.46 8.76 -8.47
#